data_AF-A0A0P0NGW6-F1
#
_entry.id   AF-A0A0P0NGW6-F1
#
_cell.length_a   1.000
_cell.length_b   1.000
_cell.length_c   1.000
_cell.angle_alpha   90.00
_cell.angle_beta   90.00
_cell.angle_gamma   90.00
#
_symmetry.space_group_name_H-M   'P 1'
#
loop_
_entity.id
_entity.type
_entity.pdbx_description
1 polymer ?
#
loop_
_entity_poly.entity_id
_entity_poly.type
_entity_poly.pdbx_seq_one_letter_code
_entity_poly.pdbx_strand_id
1 'polypeptide(L)'
;MYVFSFIIFLSLYNTMNEPINISPIEQYVIDYVIKLRKEKHLKQEDIATILNVKRTFVTNVESAKNRAKYNLVHIAKLADHFGLSPKDFLPKEVSL
;
A
#
# COMPACT_ATOMS: atom_id res chain seq x y z
N MET A 1 16.65 -9.19 37.29
CA MET A 1 16.96 -8.13 36.31
C MET A 1 16.99 -8.65 34.87
N TYR A 2 17.60 -9.81 34.57
CA TYR A 2 17.67 -10.36 33.20
C TYR A 2 16.36 -10.92 32.63
N VAL A 3 15.50 -11.52 33.46
CA VAL A 3 14.20 -12.08 33.02
C VAL A 3 13.27 -11.01 32.43
N PHE A 4 13.32 -9.80 32.97
CA PHE A 4 12.53 -8.66 32.49
C PHE A 4 13.01 -8.17 31.11
N SER A 5 14.33 -8.19 30.87
CA SER A 5 14.93 -7.85 29.58
C SER A 5 14.56 -8.87 28.49
N PHE A 6 14.53 -10.17 28.83
CA PHE A 6 14.13 -11.23 27.90
C PHE A 6 12.65 -11.12 27.48
N ILE A 7 11.75 -10.80 28.42
CA ILE A 7 10.32 -10.59 28.12
C ILE A 7 10.12 -9.39 27.20
N ILE A 8 10.84 -8.28 27.44
CA ILE A 8 10.80 -7.11 26.55
C ILE A 8 11.31 -7.47 25.16
N PHE A 9 12.43 -8.18 25.06
CA PHE A 9 12.99 -8.62 23.78
C PHE A 9 12.03 -9.55 23.02
N LEU A 10 11.42 -10.52 23.70
CA LEU A 10 10.46 -11.45 23.10
C LEU A 10 9.17 -10.74 22.66
N SER A 11 8.68 -9.78 23.46
CA SER A 11 7.52 -8.93 23.10
C SER A 11 7.80 -8.08 21.86
N LEU A 12 8.99 -7.47 21.77
CA LEU A 12 9.43 -6.72 20.60
C LEU A 12 9.59 -7.62 19.36
N TYR A 13 10.15 -8.82 19.53
CA TYR A 13 10.29 -9.79 18.44
C TYR A 13 8.92 -10.22 17.89
N ASN A 14 7.95 -10.50 18.75
CA ASN A 14 6.59 -10.83 18.32
C ASN A 14 5.91 -9.65 17.61
N THR A 15 6.07 -8.43 18.13
CA THR A 15 5.53 -7.20 17.51
C THR A 15 6.11 -6.95 16.11
N MET A 16 7.38 -7.30 15.88
CA MET A 16 8.02 -7.17 14.56
C MET A 16 7.58 -8.25 13.55
N ASN A 17 6.96 -9.34 14.00
CA ASN A 17 6.57 -10.48 13.15
C ASN A 17 5.05 -10.67 13.02
N GLU A 18 4.23 -9.74 13.53
CA GLU A 18 2.79 -9.73 13.29
C GLU A 18 2.48 -9.68 11.78
N PRO A 19 1.60 -10.56 11.27
CA PRO A 19 1.21 -10.55 9.88
C PRO A 19 0.51 -9.22 9.59
N ILE A 20 0.97 -8.54 8.55
CA ILE A 20 0.39 -7.26 8.15
C ILE A 20 -1.03 -7.51 7.66
N ASN A 21 -1.99 -6.85 8.33
CA ASN A 21 -3.40 -6.94 7.99
C ASN A 21 -3.75 -5.79 7.01
N ILE A 22 -3.78 -6.11 5.72
CA ILE A 22 -4.36 -5.28 4.66
C ILE A 22 -5.70 -5.91 4.30
N SER A 23 -6.76 -5.10 4.24
CA SER A 23 -8.07 -5.61 3.85
C SER A 23 -8.11 -6.01 2.37
N PRO A 24 -8.97 -6.95 1.95
CA PRO A 24 -9.05 -7.38 0.55
C PRO A 24 -9.25 -6.25 -0.46
N ILE A 25 -10.05 -5.24 -0.11
CA ILE A 25 -10.27 -4.06 -0.95
C ILE A 25 -9.02 -3.18 -1.10
N GLU A 26 -8.24 -3.02 -0.04
CA GLU A 26 -6.99 -2.25 -0.09
C GLU A 26 -5.95 -2.97 -0.94
N GLN A 27 -5.85 -4.30 -0.80
CA GLN A 27 -4.96 -5.11 -1.63
C GLN A 27 -5.35 -5.04 -3.11
N TYR A 28 -6.66 -5.10 -3.42
CA TYR A 28 -7.15 -4.93 -4.78
C TYR A 28 -6.70 -3.60 -5.39
N VAL A 29 -6.84 -2.49 -4.64
CA VAL A 29 -6.42 -1.16 -5.12
C VAL A 29 -4.91 -1.13 -5.37
N ILE A 30 -4.10 -1.71 -4.47
CA ILE A 30 -2.64 -1.80 -4.63
C ILE A 30 -2.28 -2.57 -5.90
N ASP A 31 -2.87 -3.74 -6.10
CA ASP A 31 -2.61 -4.60 -7.25
C ASP A 31 -3.01 -3.94 -8.56
N TYR A 32 -4.15 -3.25 -8.58
CA TYR A 32 -4.62 -2.48 -9.72
C TYR A 32 -3.63 -1.37 -10.09
N VAL A 33 -3.16 -0.58 -9.11
CA VAL A 33 -2.19 0.49 -9.35
C VAL A 33 -0.85 -0.08 -9.83
N ILE A 34 -0.37 -1.19 -9.27
CA ILE A 34 0.86 -1.87 -9.72
C ILE A 34 0.72 -2.33 -11.18
N LYS A 35 -0.43 -2.93 -11.53
CA LYS A 35 -0.72 -3.38 -12.89
C LYS A 35 -0.71 -2.20 -13.86
N LEU A 36 -1.48 -1.15 -13.57
CA LEU A 36 -1.55 0.05 -14.39
C LEU A 36 -0.18 0.71 -14.56
N ARG A 37 0.60 0.81 -13.48
CA ARG A 37 1.97 1.35 -13.50
C ARG A 37 2.86 0.55 -14.44
N LYS A 38 2.81 -0.78 -14.37
CA LYS A 38 3.61 -1.67 -15.24
C LYS A 38 3.17 -1.60 -16.69
N GLU A 39 1.86 -1.59 -16.97
CA GLU A 39 1.30 -1.46 -18.33
C GLU A 39 1.68 -0.14 -19.00
N LYS A 40 1.84 0.94 -18.23
CA LYS A 40 2.29 2.25 -18.70
C LYS A 40 3.82 2.43 -18.67
N HIS A 41 4.59 1.38 -18.35
CA HIS A 41 6.05 1.41 -18.21
C HIS A 41 6.58 2.46 -17.20
N LEU A 42 5.82 2.72 -16.14
CA LEU A 42 6.15 3.70 -15.10
C LEU A 42 6.94 3.07 -13.94
N LYS A 43 7.80 3.87 -13.32
CA LYS A 43 8.52 3.59 -12.08
C LYS A 43 7.68 4.02 -10.87
N GLN A 44 8.07 3.55 -9.68
CA GLN A 44 7.44 3.99 -8.42
C GLN A 44 7.59 5.50 -8.19
N GLU A 45 8.69 6.10 -8.66
CA GLU A 45 8.91 7.55 -8.62
C GLU A 45 7.86 8.32 -9.42
N ASP A 46 7.41 7.76 -10.56
CA ASP A 46 6.43 8.43 -11.41
C ASP A 46 5.05 8.46 -10.72
N ILE A 47 4.65 7.37 -10.08
CA ILE A 47 3.44 7.35 -9.24
C ILE A 47 3.58 8.32 -8.07
N ALA A 48 4.76 8.40 -7.44
CA ALA A 48 5.01 9.33 -6.35
C ALA A 48 4.86 10.80 -6.81
N THR A 49 5.36 11.10 -8.00
CA THR A 49 5.23 12.40 -8.66
C THR A 49 3.76 12.76 -8.91
N ILE A 50 2.98 11.83 -9.50
CA ILE A 50 1.54 12.02 -9.74
C ILE A 50 0.78 12.30 -8.44
N LEU A 51 1.12 11.57 -7.38
CA LEU A 51 0.44 11.69 -6.09
C LEU A 51 0.92 12.89 -5.25
N ASN A 52 2.02 13.53 -5.64
CA ASN A 52 2.75 14.52 -4.85
C ASN A 52 3.13 13.97 -3.45
N VAL A 53 3.77 12.80 -3.43
CA VAL A 53 4.27 12.13 -2.22
C VAL A 53 5.72 11.68 -2.42
N LYS A 54 6.39 11.26 -1.34
CA LYS A 54 7.75 10.69 -1.46
C LYS A 54 7.69 9.32 -2.12
N ARG A 55 8.67 8.96 -2.95
CA ARG A 55 8.80 7.59 -3.49
C ARG A 55 8.78 6.51 -2.42
N THR A 56 9.36 6.76 -1.25
CA THR A 56 9.34 5.81 -0.12
C THR A 56 7.93 5.45 0.33
N PHE A 57 6.95 6.36 0.18
CA PHE A 57 5.55 6.04 0.41
C PHE A 57 5.05 4.99 -0.59
N VAL A 58 5.29 5.19 -1.90
CA VAL A 58 4.89 4.22 -2.94
C VAL A 58 5.61 2.88 -2.76
N THR A 59 6.91 2.89 -2.44
CA THR A 59 7.66 1.68 -2.12
C THR A 59 7.06 0.92 -0.93
N ASN A 60 6.60 1.64 0.10
CA ASN A 60 5.90 1.02 1.22
C ASN A 60 4.55 0.45 0.77
N VAL A 61 3.74 1.20 0.02
CA VAL A 61 2.42 0.73 -0.44
C VAL A 61 2.51 -0.54 -1.31
N GLU A 62 3.49 -0.61 -2.21
CA GLU A 62 3.66 -1.77 -3.09
C GLU A 62 4.42 -2.94 -2.42
N SER A 63 4.84 -2.79 -1.17
CA SER A 63 5.55 -3.84 -0.41
C SER A 63 4.56 -4.66 0.42
N ALA A 64 4.56 -5.98 0.22
CA ALA A 64 3.83 -6.91 1.07
C ALA A 64 4.28 -6.89 2.55
N LYS A 65 5.39 -6.21 2.85
CA LYS A 65 5.95 -6.03 4.20
C LYS A 65 5.58 -4.69 4.84
N ASN A 66 4.63 -3.93 4.29
CA ASN A 66 4.18 -2.69 4.90
C ASN A 66 2.65 -2.55 4.89
N ARG A 67 2.12 -1.81 5.85
CA ARG A 67 0.67 -1.50 5.99
C ARG A 67 0.21 -0.25 5.25
N ALA A 68 1.13 0.42 4.52
CA ALA A 68 0.82 1.62 3.78
C ALA A 68 -0.17 1.31 2.64
N LYS A 69 -1.07 2.24 2.36
CA LYS A 69 -2.17 2.06 1.43
C LYS A 69 -2.53 3.35 0.69
N TYR A 70 -3.08 3.21 -0.51
CA TYR A 70 -3.70 4.33 -1.20
C TYR A 70 -5.02 4.72 -0.52
N ASN A 71 -5.27 6.02 -0.39
CA ASN A 71 -6.53 6.54 0.13
C ASN A 71 -7.36 7.11 -1.04
N LEU A 72 -8.58 7.58 -0.73
CA LEU A 72 -9.48 8.11 -1.76
C LEU A 72 -8.91 9.32 -2.50
N VAL A 73 -8.09 10.15 -1.84
CA VAL A 73 -7.41 11.29 -2.48
C VAL A 73 -6.36 10.80 -3.49
N HIS A 74 -5.61 9.76 -3.15
CA HIS A 74 -4.65 9.15 -4.08
C HIS A 74 -5.36 8.54 -5.28
N ILE A 75 -6.48 7.83 -5.06
CA ILE A 75 -7.30 7.27 -6.14
C ILE A 75 -7.81 8.38 -7.05
N ALA A 76 -8.34 9.48 -6.50
CA ALA A 76 -8.83 10.60 -7.29
C ALA A 76 -7.74 11.23 -8.16
N LYS A 77 -6.52 11.41 -7.63
CA LYS A 77 -5.38 11.96 -8.40
C LYS A 77 -4.92 11.03 -9.51
N LEU A 78 -4.86 9.72 -9.25
CA LEU A 78 -4.50 8.73 -10.28
C LEU A 78 -5.59 8.66 -11.36
N ALA A 79 -6.86 8.68 -10.95
CA ALA A 79 -7.99 8.71 -11.86
C ALA A 79 -7.93 9.93 -12.81
N ASP A 80 -7.72 11.12 -12.26
CA ASP A 80 -7.56 12.35 -13.03
C ASP A 80 -6.37 12.27 -14.00
N HIS A 81 -5.20 11.84 -13.51
CA HIS A 81 -3.99 11.74 -14.34
C HIS A 81 -4.12 10.74 -15.50
N PHE A 82 -4.78 9.60 -15.28
CA PHE A 82 -4.91 8.54 -16.30
C PHE A 82 -6.18 8.65 -17.13
N GLY A 83 -7.06 9.63 -16.88
CA GLY A 83 -8.35 9.75 -17.56
C GLY A 83 -9.30 8.59 -17.24
N LEU A 84 -9.23 8.06 -16.01
CA LEU A 84 -10.05 6.95 -15.52
C LEU A 84 -11.10 7.46 -14.51
N SER A 85 -12.11 6.65 -14.24
CA SER A 85 -13.03 6.88 -13.13
C SER A 85 -12.39 6.41 -11.82
N PRO A 86 -12.58 7.11 -10.68
CA PRO A 86 -12.20 6.59 -9.36
C PRO A 86 -12.76 5.19 -9.07
N LYS A 87 -13.91 4.84 -9.67
CA LYS A 87 -14.53 3.52 -9.54
C LYS A 87 -13.70 2.41 -10.19
N ASP A 88 -12.88 2.72 -11.18
CA ASP A 88 -12.06 1.73 -11.90
C ASP A 88 -10.95 1.14 -11.00
N PHE A 89 -10.60 1.84 -9.92
CA PHE A 89 -9.61 1.40 -8.93
C PHE A 89 -10.22 0.51 -7.83
N LEU A 90 -11.54 0.32 -7.83
CA LEU A 90 -12.26 -0.41 -6.80
C LEU A 90 -12.78 -1.75 -7.35
N PRO A 91 -12.87 -2.79 -6.50
CA PRO A 91 -13.47 -4.04 -6.92
C PRO A 91 -14.97 -3.86 -7.15
N LYS A 92 -15.54 -4.64 -8.08
CA LYS A 92 -17.00 -4.63 -8.34
C LYS A 92 -17.80 -5.10 -7.13
N GLU A 93 -17.23 -6.05 -6.38
CA GLU A 93 -17.84 -6.64 -5.18
C GLU A 93 -16.78 -6.71 -4.08
N VAL A 94 -17.20 -6.47 -2.83
CA VAL A 94 -16.33 -6.62 -1.67
C VAL A 94 -16.35 -8.09 -1.25
N SER A 95 -15.28 -8.83 -1.52
CA SER A 95 -15.06 -10.12 -0.89
C SER A 95 -14.62 -9.87 0.55
N LEU A 96 -15.54 -10.03 1.50
CA LEU A 96 -15.32 -9.93 2.95
C LEU A 96 -14.61 -11.16 3.50
#